data_AF-C9YEL4-F1
#
_entry.id   AF-C9YEL4-F1
#
_cell.length_a   1.000
_cell.length_b   1.000
_cell.length_c   1.000
_cell.angle_alpha   90.00
_cell.angle_beta   90.00
_cell.angle_gamma   90.00
#
_symmetry.space_group_name_H-M   'P 1'
#
loop_
_entity.id
_entity.type
_entity.pdbx_description
1 polymer ?
#
loop_
_entity_poly.entity_id
_entity_poly.type
_entity_poly.pdbx_seq_one_letter_code
_entity_poly.pdbx_strand_id
1 'polypeptide(L)'
;MPHVASLGPCRERLTTVEVPMFSNLTNALDFQSKGLVLRAERQRVIASNIANADTPGYSGRDFDFKKAMAEATSGPTIALAPPSSGTPADGTTNNRHIPLTPIEGSSIGDNNKLGYTIQTQPAMDGNSVDLDRERANFVDNSVRYEATLRFINGSSRTILSAIQGQ
;
A
#
# COMPACT_ATOMS: atom_id res chain seq x y z
N MET A 1 -33.96 -28.06 54.26
CA MET A 1 -35.06 -27.06 54.33
C MET A 1 -34.51 -25.84 55.07
N PRO A 2 -34.81 -24.58 54.70
CA PRO A 2 -35.67 -24.07 53.63
C PRO A 2 -35.01 -22.96 52.74
N HIS A 3 -35.68 -22.61 51.62
CA HIS A 3 -35.84 -21.28 50.99
C HIS A 3 -34.59 -20.46 50.57
N VAL A 4 -34.50 -19.77 49.42
CA VAL A 4 -35.47 -18.87 48.79
C VAL A 4 -35.15 -18.74 47.28
N ALA A 5 -36.19 -18.66 46.44
CA ALA A 5 -36.09 -18.26 45.04
C ALA A 5 -35.83 -16.74 44.91
N SER A 6 -34.93 -16.32 44.03
CA SER A 6 -34.81 -14.91 43.63
C SER A 6 -34.71 -14.81 42.12
N LEU A 7 -35.73 -14.18 41.53
CA LEU A 7 -35.82 -13.82 40.13
C LEU A 7 -34.82 -12.72 39.75
N GLY A 8 -34.37 -12.77 38.48
CA GLY A 8 -34.02 -11.59 37.69
C GLY A 8 -32.61 -11.61 37.06
N PRO A 9 -32.39 -10.97 35.90
CA PRO A 9 -33.28 -10.71 34.77
C PRO A 9 -32.81 -11.46 33.51
N CYS A 10 -33.76 -11.79 32.61
CA CYS A 10 -33.48 -12.08 31.21
C CYS A 10 -32.77 -10.86 30.60
N ARG A 11 -31.44 -10.87 30.55
CA ARG A 11 -30.68 -9.88 29.79
C ARG A 11 -30.77 -10.29 28.33
N GLU A 12 -31.77 -9.75 27.65
CA GLU A 12 -31.83 -9.65 26.19
C GLU A 12 -30.48 -9.13 25.68
N ARG A 13 -29.64 -10.04 25.22
CA ARG A 13 -28.44 -9.71 24.47
C ARG A 13 -28.93 -9.42 23.06
N LEU A 14 -29.40 -8.20 22.83
CA LEU A 14 -29.48 -7.61 21.50
C LEU A 14 -28.05 -7.60 20.93
N THR A 15 -27.64 -8.69 20.30
CA THR A 15 -26.56 -8.67 19.33
C THR A 15 -27.15 -8.07 18.08
N THR A 16 -26.95 -6.76 17.89
CA THR A 16 -27.18 -6.08 16.63
C THR A 16 -26.27 -6.73 15.58
N VAL A 17 -26.82 -7.68 14.82
CA VAL A 17 -26.19 -8.32 13.67
C VAL A 17 -26.60 -7.55 12.41
N GLU A 18 -26.20 -6.30 12.32
CA GLU A 18 -26.09 -5.50 11.09
C GLU A 18 -24.87 -4.61 11.40
N VAL A 19 -23.71 -4.71 10.75
CA VAL A 19 -23.49 -4.28 9.36
C VAL A 19 -22.23 -4.95 8.74
N PRO A 20 -22.31 -6.18 8.21
CA PRO A 20 -21.19 -6.76 7.45
C PRO A 20 -21.05 -6.13 6.05
N MET A 21 -22.16 -5.67 5.45
CA MET A 21 -22.20 -5.21 4.05
C MET A 21 -21.46 -3.88 3.84
N PHE A 22 -21.69 -2.89 4.70
CA PHE A 22 -20.98 -1.60 4.65
C PHE A 22 -19.48 -1.77 4.87
N SER A 23 -19.07 -2.60 5.84
CA SER A 23 -17.66 -2.90 6.11
C SER A 23 -16.93 -3.45 4.88
N ASN A 24 -17.55 -4.40 4.16
CA ASN A 24 -16.97 -4.95 2.93
C ASN A 24 -16.81 -3.90 1.82
N LEU A 25 -17.78 -3.00 1.65
CA LEU A 25 -17.73 -1.90 0.68
C LEU A 25 -16.63 -0.89 1.02
N THR A 26 -16.52 -0.48 2.29
CA THR A 26 -15.48 0.43 2.77
C THR A 26 -14.09 -0.21 2.62
N ASN A 27 -13.93 -1.50 2.94
CA ASN A 27 -12.68 -2.22 2.76
C ASN A 27 -12.28 -2.33 1.28
N ALA A 28 -13.24 -2.60 0.38
CA ALA A 28 -12.99 -2.64 -1.05
C ALA A 28 -12.56 -1.27 -1.59
N LEU A 29 -13.18 -0.18 -1.12
CA LEU A 29 -12.78 1.18 -1.46
C LEU A 29 -11.38 1.53 -0.93
N ASP A 30 -11.08 1.20 0.31
CA ASP A 30 -9.76 1.40 0.91
C ASP A 30 -8.67 0.69 0.08
N PHE A 31 -8.89 -0.58 -0.26
CA PHE A 31 -7.99 -1.36 -1.11
C PHE A 31 -7.77 -0.69 -2.48
N GLN A 32 -8.84 -0.26 -3.16
CA GLN A 32 -8.70 0.38 -4.47
C GLN A 32 -8.05 1.76 -4.39
N SER A 33 -8.30 2.52 -3.33
CA SER A 33 -7.67 3.82 -3.10
C SER A 33 -6.16 3.70 -2.88
N LYS A 34 -5.73 2.77 -2.04
CA LYS A 34 -4.30 2.44 -1.84
C LYS A 34 -3.68 1.95 -3.14
N GLY A 35 -4.35 1.04 -3.84
CA GLY A 35 -3.89 0.54 -5.14
C GLY A 35 -3.78 1.65 -6.19
N LEU A 36 -4.65 2.67 -6.17
CA LEU A 36 -4.57 3.82 -7.07
C LEU A 36 -3.29 4.62 -6.86
N VAL A 37 -2.97 4.93 -5.60
CA VAL A 37 -1.75 5.67 -5.24
C VAL A 37 -0.50 4.91 -5.67
N LEU A 38 -0.42 3.60 -5.35
CA LEU A 38 0.73 2.77 -5.74
C LEU A 38 0.87 2.64 -7.26
N ARG A 39 -0.23 2.62 -8.02
CA ARG A 39 -0.19 2.65 -9.49
C ARG A 39 0.31 3.98 -10.03
N ALA A 40 -0.03 5.09 -9.39
CA ALA A 40 0.48 6.41 -9.75
C ALA A 40 1.99 6.51 -9.49
N GLU A 41 2.47 5.97 -8.37
CA GLU A 41 3.90 5.86 -8.07
C GLU A 41 4.63 5.02 -9.12
N ARG A 42 4.10 3.83 -9.46
CA ARG A 42 4.66 2.98 -10.52
C ARG A 42 4.72 3.71 -11.86
N GLN A 43 3.69 4.47 -12.22
CA GLN A 43 3.67 5.26 -13.46
C GLN A 43 4.80 6.29 -13.49
N ARG A 44 5.07 6.94 -12.36
CA ARG A 44 6.17 7.90 -12.21
C ARG A 44 7.53 7.23 -12.40
N VAL A 45 7.73 6.03 -11.85
CA VAL A 45 8.97 5.25 -11.99
C VAL A 45 9.20 4.85 -13.44
N ILE A 46 8.18 4.29 -14.11
CA ILE A 46 8.27 3.90 -15.52
C ILE A 46 8.54 5.14 -16.40
N ALA A 47 7.86 6.25 -16.14
CA ALA A 47 8.10 7.50 -16.88
C ALA A 47 9.55 8.01 -16.70
N SER A 48 10.11 7.89 -15.50
CA SER A 48 11.51 8.22 -15.23
C SER A 48 12.47 7.29 -15.98
N ASN A 49 12.17 6.00 -16.07
CA ASN A 49 13.00 5.05 -16.83
C ASN A 49 12.95 5.36 -18.33
N ILE A 50 11.77 5.62 -18.89
CA ILE A 50 11.59 5.98 -20.31
C ILE A 50 12.33 7.28 -20.64
N ALA A 51 12.25 8.31 -19.78
CA ALA A 51 12.93 9.58 -20.00
C ALA A 51 14.46 9.46 -20.01
N ASN A 52 15.00 8.51 -19.24
CA ASN A 52 16.43 8.26 -19.13
C ASN A 52 16.89 7.06 -19.97
N ALA A 53 16.03 6.49 -20.82
CA ALA A 53 16.35 5.29 -21.58
C ALA A 53 17.50 5.48 -22.57
N ASP A 54 17.75 6.71 -23.03
CA ASP A 54 18.86 7.05 -23.93
C ASP A 54 20.07 7.64 -23.19
N THR A 55 20.13 7.51 -21.86
CA THR A 55 21.27 7.99 -21.06
C THR A 55 22.27 6.87 -20.79
N PRO A 56 23.54 6.99 -21.26
CA PRO A 56 24.55 5.96 -21.05
C PRO A 56 24.78 5.66 -19.56
N GLY A 57 24.91 4.38 -19.20
CA GLY A 57 25.15 3.95 -17.83
C GLY A 57 23.98 4.13 -16.86
N TYR A 58 22.77 4.45 -17.35
CA TYR A 58 21.58 4.52 -16.51
C TYR A 58 21.10 3.12 -16.12
N SER A 59 20.67 3.00 -14.87
CA SER A 59 20.05 1.78 -14.37
C SER A 59 18.60 2.02 -13.97
N GLY A 60 17.71 1.28 -14.62
CA GLY A 60 16.27 1.34 -14.39
C GLY A 60 15.89 0.91 -12.98
N ARG A 61 14.92 1.60 -12.41
CA ARG A 61 14.32 1.25 -11.12
C ARG A 61 13.04 0.46 -11.34
N ASP A 62 12.82 -0.59 -10.56
CA ASP A 62 11.57 -1.35 -10.54
C ASP A 62 10.74 -0.98 -9.30
N PHE A 63 9.42 -1.12 -9.42
CA PHE A 63 8.48 -0.95 -8.33
C PHE A 63 7.74 -2.27 -8.11
N ASP A 64 8.04 -2.92 -6.98
CA ASP A 64 7.34 -4.14 -6.57
C ASP A 64 5.96 -3.82 -6.00
N PHE A 65 5.00 -3.67 -6.92
CA PHE A 65 3.60 -3.38 -6.58
C PHE A 65 3.00 -4.43 -5.65
N LYS A 66 3.36 -5.72 -5.83
CA LYS A 66 2.77 -6.80 -5.03
C LYS A 66 3.21 -6.68 -3.57
N LYS A 67 4.50 -6.42 -3.34
CA LYS A 67 5.04 -6.18 -2.00
C LYS A 67 4.46 -4.90 -1.39
N ALA A 68 4.46 -3.80 -2.13
CA ALA A 68 3.93 -2.52 -1.65
C ALA A 68 2.42 -2.59 -1.32
N MET A 69 1.63 -3.33 -2.10
CA MET A 69 0.21 -3.53 -1.86
C MET A 69 -0.05 -4.41 -0.63
N ALA A 70 0.76 -5.46 -0.46
CA ALA A 70 0.70 -6.32 0.72
C ALA A 70 0.98 -5.51 2.00
N GLU A 71 2.03 -4.68 2.00
CA GLU A 71 2.35 -3.75 3.09
C GLU A 71 1.22 -2.74 3.35
N ALA A 72 0.67 -2.11 2.31
CA ALA A 72 -0.41 -1.13 2.45
C ALA A 72 -1.72 -1.73 2.98
N THR A 73 -1.96 -3.02 2.73
CA THR A 73 -3.16 -3.74 3.18
C THR A 73 -2.98 -4.38 4.57
N SER A 74 -1.74 -4.71 4.96
CA SER A 74 -1.46 -5.33 6.27
C SER A 74 -1.55 -4.35 7.46
N GLY A 75 -1.80 -3.07 7.18
CA GLY A 75 -2.00 -2.02 8.19
C GLY A 75 -0.69 -1.71 8.94
N PRO A 76 -0.63 -0.55 9.63
CA PRO A 76 0.50 -0.27 10.51
C PRO A 76 0.45 -1.26 11.67
N THR A 77 1.19 -2.36 11.56
CA THR A 77 1.57 -3.13 12.73
C THR A 77 2.52 -2.26 13.52
N ILE A 78 1.98 -1.49 14.46
CA ILE A 78 2.79 -0.90 15.53
C ILE A 78 3.24 -2.08 16.39
N ALA A 79 4.25 -2.80 15.90
CA ALA A 79 5.04 -3.67 16.74
C ALA A 79 5.76 -2.73 17.70
N LEU A 80 5.25 -2.65 18.93
CA LEU A 80 6.00 -2.11 20.06
C LEU A 80 7.22 -3.04 20.22
N ALA A 81 8.30 -2.74 19.49
CA ALA A 81 9.55 -3.44 19.66
C ALA A 81 10.02 -3.17 21.10
N PRO A 82 10.29 -4.20 21.91
CA PRO A 82 10.89 -4.00 23.22
C PRO A 82 12.23 -3.28 23.06
N PRO A 83 12.66 -2.46 24.04
CA PRO A 83 13.90 -1.69 23.93
C PRO A 83 15.07 -2.66 23.74
N SER A 84 15.59 -2.72 22.52
CA SER A 84 16.76 -3.54 22.20
C SER A 84 18.00 -2.85 22.79
N SER A 85 18.48 -3.42 23.88
CA SER A 85 19.76 -3.09 24.47
C SER A 85 20.90 -3.46 23.52
N GLY A 86 21.62 -2.46 23.01
CA GLY A 86 23.08 -2.58 22.86
C GLY A 86 23.71 -2.68 21.47
N THR A 87 23.02 -2.35 20.37
CA THR A 87 23.67 -2.28 19.05
C THR A 87 23.41 -0.93 18.40
N PRO A 88 24.45 -0.12 18.05
CA PRO A 88 24.23 1.13 17.34
C PRO A 88 23.54 0.85 16.01
N ALA A 89 22.41 1.53 15.78
CA ALA A 89 21.68 1.45 14.53
C ALA A 89 22.55 2.03 13.40
N ASP A 90 22.49 1.36 12.24
CA ASP A 90 23.17 1.76 11.02
C ASP A 90 22.86 3.23 10.70
N GLY A 91 23.90 4.06 10.63
CA GLY A 91 23.77 5.52 10.43
C GLY A 91 23.90 6.40 11.68
N THR A 92 24.02 5.85 12.89
CA THR A 92 24.38 6.64 14.08
C THR A 92 25.90 6.72 14.23
N THR A 93 26.46 7.92 14.15
CA THR A 93 27.92 8.12 14.34
C THR A 93 28.35 8.03 15.81
N ASN A 94 27.39 8.04 16.75
CA ASN A 94 27.65 7.98 18.19
C ASN A 94 26.46 7.34 18.92
N ASN A 95 26.72 6.54 19.96
CA ASN A 95 25.71 5.91 20.84
C ASN A 95 24.81 6.91 21.62
N ARG A 96 25.13 8.20 21.63
CA ARG A 96 24.27 9.28 22.19
C ARG A 96 23.33 9.91 21.17
N HIS A 97 23.47 9.59 19.87
CA HIS A 97 22.50 10.04 18.88
C HIS A 97 21.22 9.23 19.04
N ILE A 98 20.10 9.93 19.18
CA ILE A 98 18.77 9.33 19.20
C ILE A 98 18.58 8.69 17.82
N PRO A 99 18.44 7.36 17.74
CA PRO A 99 18.16 6.72 16.47
C PRO A 99 16.82 7.25 15.96
N LEU A 100 16.81 7.74 14.72
CA LEU A 100 15.58 7.96 13.98
C LEU A 100 15.01 6.58 13.70
N THR A 101 14.17 6.07 14.61
CA THR A 101 13.35 4.90 14.31
C THR A 101 12.52 5.25 13.09
N PRO A 102 12.70 4.57 11.94
CA PRO A 102 11.90 4.83 10.77
C PRO A 102 10.45 4.63 11.16
N ILE A 103 9.64 5.69 11.07
CA ILE A 103 8.19 5.53 11.16
C ILE A 103 7.78 4.92 9.82
N GLU A 104 7.75 3.58 9.77
CA GLU A 104 7.25 2.81 8.63
C GLU A 104 5.76 3.13 8.44
N GLY A 105 5.46 4.17 7.65
CA GLY A 105 4.09 4.57 7.35
C GLY A 105 3.83 6.05 7.09
N SER A 106 4.81 6.94 7.20
CA SER A 106 4.60 8.38 6.90
C SER A 106 5.60 9.01 5.94
N SER A 107 6.41 8.23 5.22
CA SER A 107 7.16 8.75 4.09
C SER A 107 6.37 8.62 2.78
N ILE A 108 5.68 9.70 2.40
CA ILE A 108 5.04 9.91 1.09
C ILE A 108 6.11 10.03 -0.04
N GLY A 109 7.37 9.65 0.22
CA GLY A 109 8.48 9.92 -0.70
C GLY A 109 9.73 9.07 -0.52
N ASP A 110 9.68 7.95 0.22
CA ASP A 110 10.83 7.04 0.24
C ASP A 110 10.94 6.27 -1.07
N ASN A 111 11.77 6.80 -1.94
CA ASN A 111 12.36 6.10 -3.10
C ASN A 111 13.12 4.81 -2.71
N ASN A 112 13.22 4.50 -1.41
CA ASN A 112 13.87 3.32 -0.84
C ASN A 112 13.08 2.01 -1.00
N LYS A 113 11.86 2.06 -1.58
CA LYS A 113 11.07 0.86 -1.94
C LYS A 113 11.31 0.37 -3.37
N LEU A 114 12.13 1.08 -4.14
CA LEU A 114 12.41 0.74 -5.52
C LEU A 114 13.57 -0.25 -5.59
N GLY A 115 13.29 -1.49 -5.98
CA GLY A 115 14.32 -2.46 -6.29
C GLY A 115 15.01 -2.10 -7.61
N TYR A 116 16.27 -2.48 -7.80
CA TYR A 116 16.88 -2.42 -9.12
C TYR A 116 16.26 -3.47 -10.04
N THR A 117 16.01 -3.12 -11.31
CA THR A 117 15.49 -4.08 -12.29
C THR A 117 16.52 -5.18 -12.56
N ILE A 118 16.08 -6.44 -12.63
CA ILE A 118 16.95 -7.57 -13.02
C ILE A 118 17.22 -7.47 -14.52
N GLN A 119 18.48 -7.30 -14.87
CA GLN A 119 18.95 -7.10 -16.25
C GLN A 119 18.82 -8.40 -17.04
N THR A 120 17.94 -8.42 -18.03
CA THR A 120 17.81 -9.56 -18.94
C THR A 120 18.69 -9.42 -20.19
N GLN A 121 19.11 -8.19 -20.52
CA GLN A 121 20.05 -7.92 -21.60
C GLN A 121 20.72 -6.55 -21.35
N PRO A 122 21.99 -6.48 -20.90
CA PRO A 122 22.69 -5.21 -20.84
C PRO A 122 22.85 -4.70 -22.28
N ALA A 123 22.40 -3.47 -22.53
CA ALA A 123 22.72 -2.81 -23.79
C ALA A 123 24.25 -2.60 -23.88
N MET A 124 24.79 -2.54 -25.10
CA MET A 124 26.23 -2.40 -25.34
C MET A 124 26.83 -1.10 -24.77
N ASP A 125 25.97 -0.16 -24.36
CA ASP A 125 26.27 1.14 -23.75
C ASP A 125 26.22 1.12 -22.20
N GLY A 126 25.95 -0.04 -21.58
CA GLY A 126 25.80 -0.17 -20.14
C GLY A 126 24.47 0.37 -19.59
N ASN A 127 23.52 0.72 -20.47
CA ASN A 127 22.16 1.02 -20.08
C ASN A 127 21.37 -0.27 -19.77
N SER A 128 20.54 -0.15 -18.75
CA SER A 128 19.82 -1.24 -18.12
C SER A 128 18.31 -1.17 -18.37
N VAL A 129 17.86 -0.20 -19.17
CA VAL A 129 16.47 0.08 -19.49
C VAL A 129 16.15 -0.38 -20.92
N ASP A 130 15.10 -1.19 -21.06
CA ASP A 130 14.53 -1.57 -22.35
C ASP A 130 13.28 -0.71 -22.62
N LEU A 131 13.36 0.18 -23.61
CA LEU A 131 12.31 1.14 -23.94
C LEU A 131 11.00 0.47 -24.36
N ASP A 132 11.06 -0.63 -25.11
CA ASP A 132 9.85 -1.30 -25.60
C ASP A 132 9.14 -2.03 -24.46
N ARG A 133 9.91 -2.64 -23.55
CA ARG A 133 9.38 -3.22 -22.32
C ARG A 133 8.78 -2.15 -21.40
N GLU A 134 9.45 -1.02 -21.22
CA GLU A 134 8.93 0.06 -20.37
C GLU A 134 7.67 0.70 -20.95
N ARG A 135 7.59 0.86 -22.27
CA ARG A 135 6.37 1.32 -22.96
C ARG A 135 5.21 0.36 -22.75
N ALA A 136 5.44 -0.96 -22.87
CA ALA A 136 4.42 -1.97 -22.60
C ALA A 136 3.93 -1.90 -21.13
N ASN A 137 4.86 -1.79 -20.18
CA ASN A 137 4.55 -1.62 -18.76
C ASN A 137 3.77 -0.33 -18.48
N PHE A 138 4.10 0.77 -19.16
CA PHE A 138 3.40 2.05 -19.03
C PHE A 138 1.94 1.94 -19.46
N VAL A 139 1.69 1.30 -20.61
CA VAL A 139 0.34 1.09 -21.13
C VAL A 139 -0.48 0.19 -20.21
N ASP A 140 0.07 -0.94 -19.76
CA ASP A 140 -0.62 -1.84 -18.81
C ASP A 140 -0.98 -1.10 -17.51
N ASN A 141 -0.04 -0.34 -16.94
CA ASN A 141 -0.31 0.41 -15.72
C ASN A 141 -1.37 1.51 -15.93
N SER A 142 -1.34 2.19 -17.07
CA SER A 142 -2.34 3.20 -17.44
C SER A 142 -3.74 2.61 -17.51
N VAL A 143 -3.91 1.44 -18.16
CA VAL A 143 -5.19 0.74 -18.24
C VAL A 143 -5.70 0.36 -16.85
N ARG A 144 -4.82 -0.13 -15.97
CA ARG A 144 -5.18 -0.50 -14.59
C ARG A 144 -5.53 0.71 -13.74
N TYR A 145 -4.82 1.82 -13.89
CA TYR A 145 -5.10 3.07 -13.19
C TYR A 145 -6.49 3.60 -13.57
N GLU A 146 -6.78 3.70 -14.86
CA GLU A 146 -8.09 4.13 -15.37
C GLU A 146 -9.23 3.21 -14.92
N ALA A 147 -9.01 1.88 -14.95
CA ALA A 147 -10.00 0.92 -14.45
C ALA A 147 -10.29 1.11 -12.96
N THR A 148 -9.25 1.41 -12.16
CA THR A 148 -9.38 1.68 -10.72
C THR A 148 -10.19 2.95 -10.47
N LEU A 149 -9.93 4.03 -11.22
CA LEU A 149 -10.71 5.26 -11.14
C LEU A 149 -12.19 5.02 -11.47
N ARG A 150 -12.48 4.26 -12.51
CA ARG A 150 -13.86 3.91 -12.89
C ARG A 150 -14.56 3.12 -11.78
N PHE A 151 -13.87 2.17 -11.16
CA PHE A 151 -14.42 1.41 -10.03
C PHE A 151 -14.74 2.31 -8.83
N ILE A 152 -13.80 3.18 -8.42
CA ILE A 152 -13.99 4.11 -7.30
C ILE A 152 -15.18 5.05 -7.56
N ASN A 153 -15.30 5.58 -8.78
CA ASN A 153 -16.43 6.41 -9.19
C ASN A 153 -17.76 5.63 -9.13
N GLY A 154 -17.77 4.39 -9.62
CA GLY A 154 -18.95 3.51 -9.54
C GLY A 154 -19.38 3.26 -8.11
N SER A 155 -18.45 2.88 -7.23
CA SER A 155 -18.71 2.62 -5.82
C SER A 155 -19.22 3.87 -5.07
N SER A 156 -18.67 5.05 -5.38
CA SER A 156 -19.15 6.32 -4.80
C SER A 156 -20.62 6.59 -5.15
N ARG A 157 -21.02 6.33 -6.41
CA ARG A 157 -22.42 6.45 -6.85
C ARG A 157 -23.32 5.44 -6.16
N THR A 158 -22.86 4.19 -6.00
CA THR A 158 -23.61 3.16 -5.26
C THR A 158 -23.87 3.56 -3.82
N ILE A 159 -22.88 4.12 -3.12
CA ILE A 159 -23.04 4.62 -1.74
C ILE A 159 -24.04 5.77 -1.70
N LEU A 160 -23.95 6.73 -2.64
CA LEU A 160 -24.89 7.85 -2.70
C LEU A 160 -26.34 7.38 -2.94
N SER A 161 -26.57 6.42 -3.84
CA SER A 161 -27.90 5.84 -4.08
C SER A 161 -28.44 5.15 -2.82
N ALA A 162 -27.60 4.34 -2.16
CA ALA A 162 -27.99 3.62 -0.95
C ALA A 162 -28.36 4.56 0.21
N ILE A 163 -27.68 5.71 0.34
CA ILE A 163 -28.00 6.73 1.36
C ILE A 163 -29.29 7.48 1.01
N GLN A 164 -29.52 7.74 -0.27
CA GLN A 164 -30.71 8.47 -0.74
C GLN A 164 -31.97 7.58 -0.81
N GLY A 165 -31.83 6.26 -0.67
CA GLY A 165 -32.94 5.32 -0.61
C GLY A 165 -33.67 5.09 -1.94
N GLN A 166 -33.00 5.37 -3.06
CA GLN A 166 -33.49 5.12 -4.42
C GLN A 166 -32.95 3.81 -4.98
#